data_AF-A0A401TCJ5-F1
#
_entry.id   AF-A0A401TCJ5-F1
#
_cell.length_a   1.000
_cell.length_b   1.000
_cell.length_c   1.000
_cell.angle_alpha   90.00
_cell.angle_beta   90.00
_cell.angle_gamma   90.00
#
_symmetry.space_group_name_H-M   'P 1'
#
loop_
_entity.id
_entity.type
_entity.pdbx_description
1 polymer ?
#
loop_
_entity_poly.entity_id
_entity_poly.type
_entity_poly.pdbx_seq_one_letter_code
_entity_poly.pdbx_strand_id
1 'polypeptide(L)'
;MKIGCTQPRRVAAMSVAARVAQEIGVKLGNEVGYSIRFEDCTSERTVLKYMTDGMLLREFLTEPDLAGYSVVIIDEAHERTLHTDILFGLIKDISRFRPDLKVLIASATLDTEKFSTFFDEAPIFRIPGRRFPVDIYYTKVPGSLGDEQNCARLMTVLGSLERVGIRWPQKHAGRLFANTVRHGSRLLNCGGVHRPGVGRGCQGPGVRAEENC
;
A
#
# COMPACT_ATOMS: atom_id res chain seq x y z
N MET A 1 7.69 11.49 -26.32
CA MET A 1 6.38 10.89 -26.00
C MET A 1 6.52 10.04 -24.76
N LYS A 2 5.53 10.08 -23.87
CA LYS A 2 5.51 9.36 -22.59
C LYS A 2 4.46 8.23 -22.62
N ILE A 3 4.59 7.32 -21.67
CA ILE A 3 3.60 6.32 -21.28
C ILE A 3 3.14 6.69 -19.87
N GLY A 4 1.85 6.97 -19.72
CA GLY A 4 1.24 7.26 -18.43
C GLY A 4 0.62 6.01 -17.83
N CYS A 5 0.89 5.71 -16.57
CA CYS A 5 0.20 4.66 -15.82
C CYS A 5 -0.44 5.27 -14.59
N THR A 6 -1.77 5.21 -14.48
CA THR A 6 -2.47 5.72 -13.31
C THR A 6 -2.56 4.67 -12.22
N GLN A 7 -2.61 5.13 -10.98
CA GLN A 7 -2.81 4.34 -9.78
C GLN A 7 -3.77 5.11 -8.85
N PRO A 8 -4.80 4.47 -8.28
CA PRO A 8 -5.74 5.17 -7.39
C PRO A 8 -5.09 5.65 -6.10
N ARG A 9 -3.99 4.99 -5.68
CA ARG A 9 -3.30 5.27 -4.40
C ARG A 9 -1.92 5.88 -4.63
N ARG A 10 -1.64 6.95 -3.90
CA ARG A 10 -0.32 7.64 -3.91
C ARG A 10 0.83 6.68 -3.61
N VAL A 11 0.67 5.84 -2.58
CA VAL A 11 1.70 4.88 -2.16
C VAL A 11 1.96 3.83 -3.25
N ALA A 12 0.94 3.40 -3.98
CA ALA A 12 1.09 2.48 -5.11
C ALA A 12 1.89 3.16 -6.25
N ALA A 13 1.51 4.37 -6.66
CA ALA A 13 2.24 5.12 -7.70
C ALA A 13 3.74 5.27 -7.38
N MET A 14 4.08 5.66 -6.15
CA MET A 14 5.47 5.85 -5.72
C MET A 14 6.24 4.52 -5.64
N SER A 15 5.67 3.51 -4.99
CA SER A 15 6.35 2.23 -4.76
C SER A 15 6.55 1.44 -6.05
N VAL A 16 5.56 1.42 -6.94
CA VAL A 16 5.67 0.77 -8.25
C VAL A 16 6.69 1.49 -9.13
N ALA A 17 6.67 2.83 -9.19
CA ALA A 17 7.69 3.59 -9.93
C ALA A 17 9.11 3.30 -9.42
N ALA A 18 9.30 3.33 -8.10
CA ALA A 18 10.59 3.02 -7.49
C ALA A 18 11.04 1.58 -7.80
N ARG A 19 10.11 0.62 -7.74
CA ARG A 19 10.40 -0.78 -8.05
C ARG A 19 10.77 -0.97 -9.53
N VAL A 20 10.02 -0.39 -10.45
CA VAL A 20 10.26 -0.50 -11.88
C VAL A 20 11.55 0.22 -12.30
N ALA A 21 11.87 1.35 -11.68
CA ALA A 21 13.17 2.01 -11.88
C ALA A 21 14.34 1.08 -11.49
N GLN A 22 14.22 0.35 -10.37
CA GLN A 22 15.23 -0.63 -9.96
C GLN A 22 15.33 -1.81 -10.94
N GLU A 23 14.21 -2.34 -11.42
CA GLU A 23 14.19 -3.48 -12.35
C GLU A 23 14.80 -3.13 -13.72
N ILE A 24 14.65 -1.89 -14.16
CA ILE A 24 15.23 -1.38 -15.42
C ILE A 24 16.67 -0.87 -15.22
N GLY A 25 17.12 -0.71 -13.97
CA GLY A 25 18.48 -0.24 -13.64
C GLY A 25 18.66 1.27 -13.86
N VAL A 26 17.61 2.06 -13.69
CA VAL A 26 17.62 3.53 -13.84
C VAL A 26 17.38 4.24 -12.52
N LYS A 27 17.82 5.50 -12.43
CA LYS A 27 17.51 6.35 -11.27
C LYS A 27 16.06 6.82 -11.36
N LEU A 28 15.32 6.68 -10.28
CA LEU A 28 13.95 7.22 -10.17
C LEU A 28 13.95 8.73 -10.44
N GLY A 29 13.02 9.18 -11.29
CA GLY A 29 12.94 10.54 -11.81
C GLY A 29 13.61 10.76 -13.17
N ASN A 30 14.42 9.81 -13.64
CA ASN A 30 14.95 9.82 -15.01
C ASN A 30 13.94 9.14 -15.95
N GLU A 31 14.27 7.99 -16.54
CA GLU A 31 13.44 7.26 -17.51
C GLU A 31 12.11 6.78 -16.91
N VAL A 32 12.12 6.46 -15.62
CA VAL A 32 10.92 6.09 -14.84
C VAL A 32 10.73 7.13 -13.74
N GLY A 33 9.52 7.67 -13.63
CA GLY A 33 9.19 8.68 -12.64
C GLY A 33 7.76 8.56 -12.14
N TYR A 34 7.40 9.38 -11.16
CA TYR A 34 6.02 9.49 -10.71
C TYR A 34 5.58 10.94 -10.46
N SER A 35 4.28 11.19 -10.56
CA SER A 35 3.67 12.48 -10.20
C SER A 35 2.42 12.27 -9.37
N ILE A 36 2.42 12.83 -8.17
CA ILE A 36 1.31 12.79 -7.22
C ILE A 36 1.02 14.21 -6.74
N ARG A 37 -0.09 14.38 -6.02
CA ARG A 37 -0.41 15.71 -5.47
C ARG A 37 0.72 16.20 -4.55
N PHE A 38 1.22 17.39 -4.84
CA PHE A 38 2.30 18.09 -4.13
C PHE A 38 3.71 17.52 -4.30
N GLU A 39 3.89 16.51 -5.15
CA GLU A 39 5.20 15.90 -5.36
C GLU A 39 5.31 15.36 -6.79
N ASP A 40 6.29 15.87 -7.53
CA ASP A 40 6.59 15.43 -8.88
C ASP A 40 8.05 14.99 -8.97
N CYS A 41 8.25 13.69 -9.21
CA CYS A 41 9.53 13.07 -9.42
C CYS A 41 9.63 12.60 -10.87
N THR A 42 9.59 13.56 -11.80
CA THR A 42 9.78 13.34 -13.24
C THR A 42 10.79 14.34 -13.81
N SER A 43 11.31 14.04 -14.99
CA SER A 43 12.20 14.91 -15.76
C SER A 43 11.83 14.86 -17.25
N GLU A 44 12.53 15.64 -18.08
CA GLU A 44 12.40 15.57 -19.54
C GLU A 44 12.75 14.19 -20.10
N ARG A 45 13.59 13.43 -19.39
CA ARG A 45 13.97 12.06 -19.75
C ARG A 45 12.92 11.01 -19.39
N THR A 46 11.89 11.37 -18.63
CA THR A 46 10.87 10.40 -18.19
C THR A 46 10.06 9.90 -19.37
N VAL A 47 10.16 8.59 -19.59
CA VAL A 47 9.42 7.86 -20.60
C VAL A 47 8.20 7.19 -19.95
N LEU A 48 8.38 6.56 -18.79
CA LEU A 48 7.31 5.91 -18.04
C LEU A 48 6.97 6.73 -16.80
N LYS A 49 5.76 7.29 -16.77
CA LYS A 49 5.27 8.13 -15.69
C LYS A 49 4.13 7.43 -14.96
N TYR A 50 4.38 7.07 -13.70
CA TYR A 50 3.32 6.65 -12.79
C TYR A 50 2.65 7.87 -12.17
N MET A 51 1.35 7.88 -12.03
CA MET A 51 0.67 9.02 -11.43
C MET A 51 -0.62 8.62 -10.75
N THR A 52 -1.14 9.49 -9.89
CA THR A 52 -2.51 9.28 -9.40
C THR A 52 -3.53 9.72 -10.43
N ASP A 53 -4.71 9.10 -10.43
CA ASP A 53 -5.83 9.46 -11.31
C ASP A 53 -6.12 10.97 -11.31
N GLY A 54 -6.11 11.60 -10.13
CA GLY A 54 -6.32 13.04 -9.98
C GLY A 54 -5.22 13.92 -10.59
N MET A 55 -4.00 13.40 -10.78
CA MET A 55 -2.94 14.12 -11.49
C MET A 55 -3.15 14.08 -12.99
N LEU A 56 -3.54 12.92 -13.54
CA LEU A 56 -3.90 12.81 -14.96
C LEU A 56 -5.11 13.70 -15.30
N LEU A 57 -6.14 13.72 -14.44
CA LEU A 57 -7.28 14.63 -14.61
C LEU A 57 -6.86 16.10 -14.61
N ARG A 58 -5.89 16.48 -13.78
CA ARG A 58 -5.37 17.85 -13.80
C ARG A 58 -4.65 18.14 -15.11
N GLU A 59 -3.88 17.20 -15.64
CA GLU A 59 -3.22 17.35 -16.93
C GLU A 59 -4.23 17.52 -18.08
N PHE A 60 -5.36 16.80 -18.05
CA PHE A 60 -6.46 17.00 -19.00
C PHE A 60 -7.02 18.44 -19.02
N LEU A 61 -6.97 19.16 -17.89
CA LEU A 61 -7.42 20.56 -17.84
C LEU A 61 -6.46 21.52 -18.54
N THR A 62 -5.17 21.18 -18.61
CA THR A 62 -4.14 21.99 -19.25
C THR A 62 -3.86 21.56 -20.69
N GLU A 63 -3.90 20.27 -20.96
CA GLU A 63 -3.60 19.63 -22.23
C GLU A 63 -4.68 18.59 -22.54
N PRO A 64 -5.85 19.03 -23.05
CA PRO A 64 -7.01 18.17 -23.24
C PRO A 64 -6.82 17.12 -24.34
N ASP A 65 -5.84 17.30 -25.22
CA ASP A 65 -5.47 16.37 -26.29
C ASP A 65 -4.35 15.40 -25.89
N LEU A 66 -3.84 15.47 -24.65
CA LEU A 66 -2.79 14.60 -24.10
C LEU A 66 -1.62 14.35 -25.08
N ALA A 67 -1.23 15.34 -25.88
CA ALA A 67 -0.20 15.23 -26.92
C ALA A 67 1.14 14.68 -26.39
N GLY A 68 1.45 14.93 -25.11
CA GLY A 68 2.60 14.37 -24.41
C GLY A 68 2.62 12.84 -24.28
N TYR A 69 1.47 12.17 -24.43
CA TYR A 69 1.33 10.73 -24.26
C TYR A 69 1.07 9.98 -25.56
N SER A 70 1.70 8.81 -25.66
CA SER A 70 1.45 7.81 -26.70
C SER A 70 0.59 6.65 -26.21
N VAL A 71 0.69 6.35 -24.92
CA VAL A 71 -0.06 5.29 -24.26
C VAL A 71 -0.51 5.78 -22.88
N VAL A 72 -1.77 5.52 -22.54
CA VAL A 72 -2.30 5.70 -21.19
C VAL A 72 -2.81 4.37 -20.67
N ILE A 73 -2.33 3.98 -19.50
CA ILE A 73 -2.72 2.79 -18.77
C ILE A 73 -3.50 3.24 -17.53
N ILE A 74 -4.75 2.78 -17.41
CA ILE A 74 -5.58 3.01 -16.22
C ILE A 74 -5.56 1.71 -15.42
N ASP A 75 -4.80 1.70 -14.33
CA ASP A 75 -4.66 0.52 -13.48
C ASP A 75 -5.66 0.52 -12.32
N GLU A 76 -5.88 -0.66 -11.74
CA GLU A 76 -6.77 -0.86 -10.58
C GLU A 76 -8.19 -0.29 -10.83
N ALA A 77 -8.69 -0.37 -12.07
CA ALA A 77 -9.99 0.15 -12.50
C ALA A 77 -11.18 -0.38 -11.68
N HIS A 78 -10.97 -1.43 -10.89
CA HIS A 78 -11.95 -2.00 -9.98
C HIS A 78 -12.13 -1.21 -8.68
N GLU A 79 -11.24 -0.29 -8.31
CA GLU A 79 -11.43 0.57 -7.13
C GLU A 79 -12.57 1.57 -7.32
N ARG A 80 -13.09 1.76 -8.56
CA ARG A 80 -14.28 2.56 -8.90
C ARG A 80 -14.29 3.93 -8.20
N THR A 81 -13.16 4.64 -8.28
CA THR A 81 -13.09 5.99 -7.72
C THR A 81 -13.76 7.00 -8.66
N LEU A 82 -14.30 8.09 -8.10
CA LEU A 82 -14.92 9.17 -8.89
C LEU A 82 -13.95 9.72 -9.95
N HIS A 83 -12.66 9.84 -9.62
CA HIS A 83 -11.66 10.34 -10.55
C HIS A 83 -11.46 9.38 -11.73
N THR A 84 -11.42 8.07 -11.46
CA THR A 84 -11.27 7.04 -12.49
C THR A 84 -12.47 7.02 -13.45
N ASP A 85 -13.69 7.17 -12.93
CA ASP A 85 -14.90 7.17 -13.75
C ASP A 85 -14.97 8.40 -14.68
N ILE A 86 -14.59 9.58 -14.18
CA ILE A 86 -14.47 10.79 -15.03
C ILE A 86 -13.37 10.60 -16.09
N LEU A 87 -12.23 10.00 -15.70
CA LEU A 87 -11.15 9.69 -16.64
C LEU A 87 -11.62 8.78 -17.77
N PHE A 88 -12.44 7.75 -17.49
CA PHE A 88 -12.94 6.87 -18.55
C PHE A 88 -13.76 7.62 -19.59
N GLY A 89 -14.60 8.58 -19.17
CA GLY A 89 -15.37 9.42 -20.09
C GLY A 89 -14.45 10.24 -21.00
N LEU A 90 -13.51 10.99 -20.40
CA LEU A 90 -12.57 11.82 -21.14
C LEU A 90 -11.66 11.00 -22.06
N ILE A 91 -11.17 9.87 -21.57
CA ILE A 91 -10.27 8.98 -22.33
C ILE A 91 -11.00 8.28 -23.48
N LYS A 92 -12.29 7.96 -23.31
CA LYS A 92 -13.10 7.44 -24.40
C LYS A 92 -13.20 8.46 -25.54
N ASP A 93 -13.55 9.71 -25.22
CA ASP A 93 -13.71 10.76 -26.23
C ASP A 93 -12.40 11.05 -26.96
N ILE A 94 -11.30 11.19 -26.22
CA ILE A 94 -9.99 11.47 -26.81
C ILE A 94 -9.46 10.28 -27.63
N SER A 95 -9.71 9.03 -27.22
CA SER A 95 -9.26 7.85 -27.98
C SER A 95 -9.90 7.76 -29.37
N ARG A 96 -11.12 8.30 -29.52
CA ARG A 96 -11.80 8.42 -30.82
C ARG A 96 -11.24 9.56 -31.67
N PHE A 97 -10.81 10.65 -31.03
CA PHE A 97 -10.21 11.81 -31.69
C PHE A 97 -8.74 11.55 -32.10
N ARG A 98 -7.98 10.83 -31.26
CA ARG A 98 -6.57 10.49 -31.44
C ARG A 98 -6.39 8.97 -31.63
N PRO A 99 -6.47 8.47 -32.87
CA PRO A 99 -6.28 7.04 -33.15
C PRO A 99 -4.84 6.57 -32.88
N ASP A 100 -3.89 7.49 -32.73
CA ASP A 100 -2.51 7.20 -32.37
C ASP A 100 -2.32 6.94 -30.86
N LEU A 101 -3.25 7.42 -30.02
CA LEU A 101 -3.22 7.21 -28.57
C LEU A 101 -3.73 5.81 -28.22
N LYS A 102 -2.88 5.00 -27.60
CA LYS A 102 -3.28 3.66 -27.13
C LYS A 102 -3.76 3.73 -25.69
N VAL A 103 -4.88 3.07 -25.40
CA VAL A 103 -5.46 3.01 -24.06
C VAL A 103 -5.46 1.56 -23.58
N LEU A 104 -4.97 1.33 -22.36
CA LEU A 104 -5.04 0.05 -21.68
C LEU A 104 -5.75 0.22 -20.35
N ILE A 105 -6.70 -0.66 -20.04
CA ILE A 105 -7.43 -0.65 -18.77
C ILE A 105 -7.15 -1.98 -18.07
N ALA A 106 -6.54 -1.88 -16.90
CA ALA A 106 -6.20 -3.03 -16.07
C ALA A 106 -7.14 -3.11 -14.85
N SER A 107 -7.66 -4.31 -14.59
CA SER A 107 -8.59 -4.58 -13.50
C SER A 107 -8.35 -5.98 -12.94
N ALA A 108 -8.45 -6.13 -11.62
CA ALA A 108 -8.36 -7.42 -10.94
C ALA A 108 -9.71 -8.18 -10.87
N THR A 109 -10.82 -7.55 -11.26
CA THR A 109 -12.16 -8.14 -11.16
C THR A 109 -12.65 -8.75 -12.49
N LEU A 110 -13.64 -9.65 -12.38
CA LEU A 110 -14.22 -10.37 -13.52
C LEU A 110 -15.16 -9.52 -14.40
N ASP A 111 -15.51 -8.31 -13.96
CA ASP A 111 -16.49 -7.42 -14.62
C ASP A 111 -15.90 -6.66 -15.83
N THR A 112 -15.06 -7.35 -16.59
CA THR A 112 -14.36 -6.83 -17.78
C THR A 112 -15.29 -6.56 -18.95
N GLU A 113 -16.47 -7.20 -18.98
CA GLU A 113 -17.47 -7.02 -20.04
C GLU A 113 -18.05 -5.60 -20.04
N LYS A 114 -18.33 -5.03 -18.87
CA LYS A 114 -18.80 -3.64 -18.78
C LYS A 114 -17.79 -2.65 -19.32
N PHE A 115 -16.49 -2.89 -19.08
CA PHE A 115 -15.44 -2.05 -19.64
C PHE A 115 -15.32 -2.23 -21.15
N SER A 116 -15.41 -3.45 -21.65
CA SER A 116 -15.40 -3.73 -23.09
C SER A 116 -16.54 -3.01 -23.81
N THR A 117 -17.78 -3.18 -23.35
CA THR A 117 -18.95 -2.48 -23.92
C THR A 117 -18.86 -0.97 -23.77
N PHE A 118 -18.34 -0.47 -22.65
CA PHE A 118 -18.13 0.97 -22.49
C PHE A 118 -17.06 1.50 -23.47
N PHE A 119 -16.02 0.74 -23.79
CA PHE A 119 -14.96 1.10 -24.74
C PHE A 119 -15.20 0.49 -26.14
N ASP A 120 -16.45 0.52 -26.62
CA ASP A 120 -16.84 0.16 -27.98
C ASP A 120 -16.44 -1.28 -28.38
N GLU A 121 -16.74 -2.25 -27.50
CA GLU A 121 -16.42 -3.68 -27.63
C GLU A 121 -14.89 -3.95 -27.70
N ALA A 122 -14.12 -3.19 -26.90
CA ALA A 122 -12.68 -3.34 -26.80
C ALA A 122 -12.27 -4.79 -26.46
N PRO A 123 -11.20 -5.33 -27.07
CA PRO A 123 -10.77 -6.70 -26.86
C PRO A 123 -10.35 -6.93 -25.41
N ILE A 124 -10.88 -7.99 -24.81
CA ILE A 124 -10.57 -8.36 -23.42
C ILE A 124 -9.43 -9.37 -23.40
N PHE A 125 -8.35 -9.04 -22.69
CA PHE A 125 -7.25 -9.97 -22.42
C PHE A 125 -7.30 -10.44 -20.95
N ARG A 126 -7.49 -11.74 -20.75
CA ARG A 126 -7.55 -12.34 -19.40
C ARG A 126 -6.27 -13.11 -19.08
N ILE A 127 -5.61 -12.75 -17.99
CA ILE A 127 -4.45 -13.47 -17.48
C ILE A 127 -4.94 -14.51 -16.45
N PRO A 128 -4.67 -15.82 -16.65
CA PRO A 128 -5.12 -16.85 -15.71
C PRO A 128 -4.38 -16.70 -14.37
N GLY A 129 -5.14 -16.44 -13.30
CA GLY A 129 -4.60 -16.38 -11.95
C GLY A 129 -4.36 -17.77 -11.36
N ARG A 130 -3.28 -17.92 -10.60
CA ARG A 130 -3.06 -19.08 -9.70
C ARG A 130 -3.34 -18.63 -8.27
N ARG A 131 -4.47 -19.05 -7.70
CA ARG A 131 -4.77 -18.84 -6.29
C ARG A 131 -4.37 -20.09 -5.52
N PHE A 132 -3.66 -19.91 -4.43
CA PHE A 132 -3.35 -21.00 -3.49
C PHE A 132 -4.49 -21.14 -2.48
N PRO A 133 -4.78 -22.35 -1.98
CA PRO A 133 -5.79 -22.53 -0.95
C PRO A 133 -5.42 -21.72 0.29
N VAL A 134 -6.39 -20.98 0.83
CA VAL A 134 -6.25 -20.19 2.06
C VAL A 134 -7.35 -20.62 3.02
N ASP A 135 -6.97 -21.01 4.23
CA ASP A 135 -7.91 -21.35 5.29
C ASP A 135 -8.50 -20.07 5.91
N ILE A 136 -9.83 -20.00 6.00
CA ILE A 136 -10.54 -18.85 6.57
C ILE A 136 -11.06 -19.23 7.96
N TYR A 137 -10.64 -18.47 8.98
CA TYR A 137 -11.08 -18.64 10.36
C TYR A 137 -11.98 -17.47 10.77
N TYR A 138 -13.18 -17.78 11.24
CA TYR A 138 -14.15 -16.79 11.71
C TYR A 138 -14.12 -16.66 13.24
N THR A 139 -14.27 -15.43 13.75
CA THR A 139 -14.55 -15.22 15.19
C THR A 139 -15.98 -15.65 15.50
N LYS A 140 -16.18 -16.27 16.67
CA LYS A 140 -17.50 -16.67 17.16
C LYS A 140 -18.36 -15.49 17.62
N VAL A 141 -17.75 -14.35 17.92
CA VAL A 141 -18.45 -13.18 18.47
C VAL A 141 -18.14 -11.95 17.60
N PRO A 142 -19.15 -11.25 17.05
CA PRO A 142 -18.96 -9.98 16.38
C PRO A 142 -18.52 -8.90 17.40
N GLY A 143 -17.47 -8.13 17.08
CA GLY A 143 -17.15 -6.90 17.83
C GLY A 143 -16.38 -7.04 19.16
N SER A 144 -15.93 -8.22 19.59
CA SER A 144 -15.19 -8.38 20.87
C SER A 144 -13.73 -7.90 20.81
N LEU A 145 -13.41 -6.89 19.99
CA LEU A 145 -12.04 -6.38 19.85
C LEU A 145 -11.64 -5.36 20.93
N GLY A 146 -12.56 -5.01 21.84
CA GLY A 146 -12.36 -3.99 22.87
C GLY A 146 -11.97 -4.50 24.27
N ASP A 147 -11.95 -5.80 24.52
CA ASP A 147 -11.77 -6.33 25.87
C ASP A 147 -10.40 -7.00 26.06
N GLU A 148 -9.86 -6.90 27.28
CA GLU A 148 -8.57 -7.43 27.77
C GLU A 148 -8.31 -8.91 27.39
N GLN A 149 -9.36 -9.66 27.05
CA GLN A 149 -9.34 -11.02 26.52
C GLN A 149 -8.63 -11.17 25.15
N ASN A 150 -8.40 -10.07 24.43
CA ASN A 150 -7.80 -10.08 23.09
C ASN A 150 -6.33 -10.48 23.08
N CYS A 151 -5.55 -10.12 24.10
CA CYS A 151 -4.13 -10.52 24.18
C CYS A 151 -3.99 -12.05 24.28
N ALA A 152 -4.84 -12.73 25.05
CA ALA A 152 -4.81 -14.19 25.16
C ALA A 152 -5.18 -14.89 23.83
N ARG A 153 -6.07 -14.29 23.04
CA ARG A 153 -6.50 -14.85 21.74
C ARG A 153 -5.49 -14.59 20.62
N LEU A 154 -4.85 -13.42 20.59
CA LEU A 154 -3.70 -13.15 19.72
C LEU A 154 -2.59 -14.17 19.98
N MET A 155 -2.30 -14.48 21.24
CA MET A 155 -1.33 -15.53 21.58
C MET A 155 -1.78 -16.92 21.14
N THR A 156 -3.08 -17.22 21.10
CA THR A 156 -3.62 -18.50 20.58
C THR A 156 -3.49 -18.61 19.06
N VAL A 157 -3.78 -17.52 18.33
CA VAL A 157 -3.61 -17.47 16.86
C VAL A 157 -2.12 -17.52 16.51
N LEU A 158 -1.27 -16.75 17.19
CA LEU A 158 0.18 -16.77 17.01
C LEU A 158 0.77 -18.16 17.33
N GLY A 159 0.35 -18.80 18.42
CA GLY A 159 0.78 -20.16 18.77
C GLY A 159 0.22 -21.26 17.84
N SER A 160 -0.89 -20.99 17.16
CA SER A 160 -1.39 -21.89 16.11
C SER A 160 -0.62 -21.71 14.80
N LEU A 161 -0.17 -20.50 14.48
CA LEU A 161 0.69 -20.21 13.33
C LEU A 161 2.13 -20.73 13.52
N GLU A 162 2.66 -20.73 14.75
CA GLU A 162 3.94 -21.40 15.08
C GLU A 162 3.88 -22.91 14.87
N ARG A 163 2.73 -23.55 15.14
CA ARG A 163 2.52 -24.99 14.85
C ARG A 163 2.50 -25.32 13.36
N VAL A 164 2.23 -24.33 12.51
CA VAL A 164 2.31 -24.44 11.04
C VAL A 164 3.68 -23.96 10.52
N GLY A 165 4.65 -23.72 11.42
CA GLY A 165 6.05 -23.44 11.07
C GLY A 165 6.36 -21.97 10.76
N ILE A 166 5.44 -21.04 11.00
CA ILE A 166 5.64 -19.62 10.74
C ILE A 166 6.36 -18.97 11.93
N ARG A 167 7.62 -18.54 11.73
CA ARG A 167 8.47 -17.91 12.75
C ARG A 167 8.38 -16.39 12.72
N TRP A 168 8.05 -15.76 13.85
CA TRP A 168 7.87 -14.32 13.95
C TRP A 168 9.17 -13.56 14.29
N PRO A 169 9.43 -12.37 13.71
CA PRO A 169 10.54 -11.51 14.11
C PRO A 169 10.33 -10.94 15.52
N GLN A 170 11.17 -11.32 16.48
CA GLN A 170 11.11 -10.91 17.90
C GLN A 170 11.12 -9.38 18.17
N LYS A 171 11.38 -8.54 17.16
CA LYS A 171 11.69 -7.11 17.33
C LYS A 171 10.45 -6.24 17.61
N HIS A 172 9.24 -6.75 17.38
CA HIS A 172 7.99 -5.99 17.58
C HIS A 172 7.07 -6.53 18.69
N ALA A 173 7.34 -7.72 19.23
CA ALA A 173 6.53 -8.30 20.32
C ALA A 173 6.70 -7.54 21.65
N GLY A 174 7.88 -6.98 21.92
CA GLY A 174 8.19 -6.29 23.18
C GLY A 174 7.40 -5.00 23.42
N ARG A 175 6.90 -4.32 22.37
CA ARG A 175 6.13 -3.08 22.53
C ARG A 175 4.64 -3.32 22.83
N LEU A 176 4.05 -4.42 22.36
CA LEU A 176 2.69 -4.80 22.77
C LEU A 176 2.67 -5.27 24.23
N PHE A 177 3.67 -6.02 24.68
CA PHE A 177 3.75 -6.49 26.06
C PHE A 177 3.94 -5.35 27.08
N ALA A 178 4.69 -4.30 26.74
CA ALA A 178 5.00 -3.23 27.69
C ALA A 178 3.84 -2.25 27.96
N ASN A 179 2.90 -2.10 27.01
CA ASN A 179 1.77 -1.16 27.18
C ASN A 179 0.59 -1.76 27.95
N THR A 180 0.42 -3.09 27.97
CA THR A 180 -0.67 -3.73 28.74
C THR A 180 -0.37 -3.81 30.24
N VAL A 181 0.91 -3.85 30.63
CA VAL A 181 1.29 -3.96 32.06
C VAL A 181 1.16 -2.62 32.82
N ARG A 182 1.01 -1.48 32.13
CA ARG A 182 0.84 -0.16 32.78
C ARG A 182 -0.58 0.16 33.25
N HIS A 183 -1.61 -0.63 32.91
CA HIS A 183 -3.00 -0.35 33.31
C HIS A 183 -3.66 -1.44 34.17
N GLY A 184 -2.95 -2.53 34.48
CA GLY A 184 -3.45 -3.60 35.34
C GLY A 184 -2.61 -3.75 36.60
N SER A 185 -2.91 -2.95 37.62
CA SER A 185 -2.33 -3.07 38.96
C SER A 185 -2.68 -4.43 39.58
N ARG A 186 -1.77 -5.41 39.53
CA ARG A 186 -1.65 -6.47 40.56
C ARG A 186 -0.29 -7.14 40.47
N LEU A 187 0.48 -6.94 41.54
CA LEU A 187 1.71 -7.65 41.87
C LEU A 187 1.53 -9.17 41.72
N LEU A 188 2.08 -9.74 40.65
CA LEU A 188 2.46 -11.15 40.63
C LEU A 188 3.97 -11.19 40.79
N ASN A 189 4.36 -11.44 42.04
CA ASN A 189 5.71 -11.74 42.46
C ASN A 189 6.10 -13.09 41.84
N CYS A 190 6.80 -13.05 40.70
CA CYS A 190 7.39 -14.24 40.09
C CYS A 190 8.90 -14.21 40.29
N GLY A 191 9.32 -15.02 41.26
CA GLY A 191 10.56 -15.81 41.33
C GLY A 191 11.78 -15.30 40.58
N GLY A 192 12.82 -14.99 41.37
CA GLY A 192 14.14 -14.58 40.92
C GLY A 192 14.73 -15.43 39.79
N VAL A 193 15.31 -14.72 38.82
CA VAL A 193 16.28 -15.25 37.88
C VAL A 193 17.59 -14.53 38.17
N HIS A 194 18.56 -15.27 38.73
CA HIS A 194 19.95 -14.87 38.88
C HIS A 194 20.50 -14.38 37.53
N ARG A 195 21.05 -13.16 37.48
CA ARG A 195 21.96 -12.72 36.42
C ARG A 195 23.41 -12.89 36.88
N PRO A 196 24.29 -13.52 36.09
CA PRO A 196 25.73 -13.44 36.32
C PRO A 196 26.26 -12.06 35.88
N GLY A 197 27.24 -11.56 36.62
CA GLY A 197 27.69 -10.18 36.57
C GLY A 197 28.46 -9.78 35.32
N VAL A 198 28.41 -8.48 35.02
CA VAL A 198 29.43 -7.73 34.29
C VAL A 198 29.51 -6.34 34.93
N GLY A 199 30.72 -5.96 35.37
CA GLY A 199 31.00 -4.69 36.02
C GLY A 199 31.32 -3.53 35.07
N ARG A 200 31.73 -2.42 35.71
CA ARG A 200 31.98 -1.03 35.24
C ARG A 200 30.71 -0.18 35.34
N GLY A 201 30.64 0.97 36.01
CA GLY A 201 31.65 1.97 36.42
C GLY A 201 31.10 3.35 36.00
N CYS A 202 31.26 4.36 36.86
CA CYS A 202 31.01 5.81 36.65
C CYS A 202 29.70 6.44 37.21
N GLN A 203 29.83 7.00 38.42
CA GLN A 203 29.58 8.40 38.86
C GLN A 203 28.23 9.11 38.52
N GLY A 204 27.54 9.64 39.56
CA GLY A 204 26.30 10.47 39.52
C GLY A 204 26.51 11.95 39.14
N PRO A 205 25.69 12.95 39.57
CA PRO A 205 24.60 12.93 40.57
C PRO A 205 23.29 13.73 40.21
N GLY A 206 22.26 13.64 41.08
CA GLY A 206 21.13 14.59 41.23
C GLY A 206 19.94 14.35 40.28
N VAL A 207 18.66 14.48 40.65
CA VAL A 207 17.99 15.35 41.63
C VAL A 207 16.68 14.71 42.11
N ARG A 208 16.35 15.10 43.35
CA ARG A 208 15.21 14.91 44.24
C ARG A 208 13.83 14.54 43.68
N ALA A 209 13.14 13.74 44.49
CA ALA A 209 11.70 13.59 44.57
C ALA A 209 11.00 14.90 44.95
N GLU A 210 9.82 15.13 44.38
CA GLU A 210 8.73 15.88 45.00
C GLU A 210 7.39 15.22 44.62
N GLU A 211 6.62 14.91 45.65
CA GLU A 211 5.25 14.43 45.65
C GLU A 211 4.25 15.60 45.54
N ASN A 212 3.01 15.27 45.16
CA ASN A 212 1.74 15.99 45.38
C ASN A 212 1.37 17.17 44.47
N CYS A 213 0.47 16.92 43.51
CA CYS A 213 -0.99 17.08 43.71
C CYS A 213 -1.76 16.37 42.59
#